data_AF-A0A9C9BY04-F1
#
_entry.id   AF-A0A9C9BY04-F1
#
_cell.length_a   1.000
_cell.length_b   1.000
_cell.length_c   1.000
_cell.angle_alpha   90.00
_cell.angle_beta   90.00
_cell.angle_gamma   90.00
#
_symmetry.space_group_name_H-M   'P 1'
#
loop_
_entity.id
_entity.type
_entity.pdbx_description
1 polymer ?
#
loop_
_entity_poly.entity_id
_entity_poly.type
_entity_poly.pdbx_seq_one_letter_code
_entity_poly.pdbx_strand_id
1 'polypeptide(L)'
;GRNMYTVVGITHGTVSSGGDLLIFISIKDAQELQFSYSNKRIQTDRARGIINRDTHMVNAVIATVLPGYNPETVARDIRHWHHKSVYTRKQQQAVLTKYVVEKASKQIGMFTAILVIVSTIIISLIIYTMTLEKMKEISIMKLMGLPNSMIVRMIVEETLLLGVLAFIFGNIFSHLIYSKFPKRVVLEIPDAWVLFGVVVVASIIASFVGVKKVINADPASAIGG
;
A
#
# COMPACT_ATOMS: atom_id res chain seq x y z
N GLY A 1 34.86 -12.74 3.39
CA GLY A 1 34.77 -11.69 2.36
C GLY A 1 36.17 -11.38 1.87
N ARG A 2 36.33 -10.92 0.63
CA ARG A 2 37.66 -10.57 0.08
C ARG A 2 38.27 -9.32 0.73
N ASN A 3 37.42 -8.39 1.15
CA ASN A 3 37.81 -7.13 1.80
C ASN A 3 37.12 -7.02 3.17
N MET A 4 37.80 -6.40 4.14
CA MET A 4 37.22 -6.00 5.43
C MET A 4 36.93 -4.50 5.40
N TYR A 5 35.73 -4.12 5.81
CA TYR A 5 35.30 -2.71 5.87
C TYR A 5 34.99 -2.33 7.31
N THR A 6 35.38 -1.13 7.72
CA THR A 6 35.07 -0.57 9.04
C THR A 6 33.80 0.27 8.94
N VAL A 7 32.85 0.02 9.84
CA VAL A 7 31.63 0.85 9.95
C VAL A 7 32.01 2.14 10.67
N VAL A 8 31.91 3.28 9.96
CA VAL A 8 32.25 4.61 10.49
C VAL A 8 31.04 5.39 11.01
N GLY A 9 29.83 4.90 10.75
CA GLY A 9 28.60 5.56 11.17
C GLY A 9 27.35 4.81 10.72
N ILE A 10 26.19 5.22 11.24
CA ILE A 10 24.89 4.63 10.93
C ILE A 10 23.97 5.73 10.40
N THR A 11 23.33 5.48 9.26
CA THR A 11 22.30 6.34 8.71
C THR A 11 20.92 5.84 9.15
N HIS A 12 19.97 6.75 9.35
CA HIS A 12 18.63 6.43 9.81
C HIS A 12 17.60 6.77 8.73
N GLY A 13 16.54 5.96 8.62
CA GLY A 13 15.41 6.22 7.72
C GLY A 13 15.72 6.17 6.22
N THR A 14 16.87 5.58 5.84
CA THR A 14 17.32 5.55 4.44
C THR A 14 17.12 4.16 3.85
N VAL A 15 16.08 4.01 3.03
CA VAL A 15 15.71 2.75 2.37
C VAL A 15 15.49 2.99 0.87
N SER A 16 15.74 1.95 0.07
CA SER A 16 15.37 1.93 -1.34
C SER A 16 13.84 2.05 -1.50
N SER A 17 13.38 2.34 -2.72
CA SER A 17 11.95 2.27 -3.06
C SER A 17 11.34 0.87 -2.83
N GLY A 18 12.19 -0.17 -2.85
CA GLY A 18 11.81 -1.54 -2.52
C GLY A 18 11.76 -1.87 -1.02
N GLY A 19 12.27 -0.99 -0.15
CA GLY A 19 12.49 -1.28 1.27
C GLY A 19 13.87 -1.88 1.58
N ASP A 20 14.72 -2.08 0.57
CA ASP A 20 16.07 -2.59 0.77
C ASP A 20 16.93 -1.59 1.56
N LEU A 21 17.81 -2.14 2.41
CA LEU A 21 18.79 -1.37 3.16
C LEU A 21 19.80 -0.72 2.22
N LEU A 22 20.14 0.53 2.51
CA LEU A 22 21.15 1.27 1.76
C LEU A 22 22.46 1.30 2.55
N ILE A 23 23.57 1.11 1.85
CA ILE A 23 24.93 1.19 2.40
C ILE A 23 25.66 2.31 1.66
N PHE A 24 26.33 3.16 2.42
CA PHE A 24 27.15 4.25 1.89
C PHE A 24 28.63 3.88 2.08
N ILE A 25 29.37 3.92 0.98
CA ILE A 25 30.81 3.62 0.92
C ILE A 25 31.50 4.68 0.08
N SER A 26 32.83 4.75 0.16
CA SER A 26 33.59 5.67 -0.67
C SER A 26 33.44 5.32 -2.17
N ILE A 27 33.57 6.31 -3.05
CA ILE A 27 33.49 6.09 -4.51
C ILE A 27 34.56 5.08 -4.96
N LYS A 28 35.75 5.13 -4.34
CA LYS A 28 36.85 4.21 -4.62
C LYS A 28 36.46 2.77 -4.31
N ASP A 29 35.89 2.52 -3.13
CA ASP A 29 35.44 1.18 -2.73
C ASP A 29 34.23 0.71 -3.55
N ALA A 30 33.32 1.63 -3.89
CA ALA A 30 32.15 1.33 -4.73
C ALA A 30 32.56 0.89 -6.14
N GLN A 31 33.56 1.55 -6.72
CA GLN A 31 34.11 1.17 -8.02
C GLN A 31 34.76 -0.22 -7.95
N GLU A 32 35.57 -0.49 -6.93
CA GLU A 32 36.17 -1.81 -6.76
C GLU A 32 35.11 -2.91 -6.62
N LEU A 33 34.07 -2.68 -5.81
CA LEU A 33 32.99 -3.63 -5.60
C LEU A 33 32.11 -3.84 -6.84
N GLN A 34 31.72 -2.76 -7.54
CA GLN A 34 30.88 -2.82 -8.73
C GLN A 34 31.55 -3.63 -9.86
N PHE A 35 32.88 -3.59 -9.94
CA PHE A 35 33.68 -4.30 -10.94
C PHE A 35 34.37 -5.57 -10.40
N SER A 36 34.07 -5.98 -9.16
CA SER A 36 34.55 -7.23 -8.56
C SER A 36 33.81 -8.44 -9.14
N TYR A 37 34.16 -8.81 -10.37
CA TYR A 37 33.56 -9.97 -11.04
C TYR A 37 34.04 -11.29 -10.44
N SER A 38 33.20 -12.32 -10.55
CA SER A 38 33.61 -13.68 -10.20
C SER A 38 34.76 -14.15 -11.10
N ASN A 39 35.67 -14.96 -10.57
CA ASN A 39 36.85 -15.43 -11.31
C ASN A 39 36.48 -16.11 -12.65
N LYS A 40 35.32 -16.80 -12.69
CA LYS A 40 34.80 -17.43 -13.91
C LYS A 40 34.43 -16.40 -14.99
N ARG A 41 33.76 -15.31 -14.62
CA ARG A 41 33.40 -14.25 -15.57
C ARG A 41 34.64 -13.57 -16.16
N ILE A 42 35.66 -13.31 -15.35
CA ILE A 42 36.94 -12.76 -15.82
C ILE A 42 37.61 -13.68 -16.85
N GLN A 43 37.59 -15.00 -16.63
CA GLN A 43 38.14 -15.96 -17.58
C GLN A 43 37.36 -15.98 -18.91
N THR A 44 36.01 -15.97 -18.84
CA THR A 44 35.17 -15.94 -20.03
C THR A 44 35.32 -14.64 -20.82
N ASP A 45 35.38 -13.49 -20.15
CA ASP A 45 35.54 -12.18 -20.79
C ASP A 45 36.91 -12.08 -21.48
N ARG A 46 37.98 -12.59 -20.85
CA ARG A 46 39.31 -12.70 -21.48
C ARG A 46 39.31 -13.62 -22.70
N ALA A 47 38.65 -14.76 -22.63
CA ALA A 47 38.51 -15.68 -23.77
C ALA A 47 37.74 -15.05 -24.95
N ARG A 48 36.87 -14.07 -24.67
CA ARG A 48 36.14 -13.27 -25.68
C ARG A 48 36.88 -12.02 -26.13
N GLY A 49 38.12 -11.80 -25.68
CA GLY A 49 38.89 -10.58 -25.99
C GLY A 49 38.36 -9.30 -25.33
N ILE A 50 37.43 -9.41 -24.38
CA ILE A 50 36.88 -8.26 -23.64
C ILE A 50 37.87 -7.88 -22.53
N ILE A 51 38.61 -6.80 -22.76
CA ILE A 51 39.46 -6.18 -21.74
C ILE A 51 38.64 -5.04 -21.11
N ASN A 52 38.01 -5.32 -19.98
CA ASN A 52 37.29 -4.29 -19.21
C ASN A 52 38.29 -3.27 -18.64
N ARG A 53 38.40 -2.09 -19.28
CA ARG A 53 39.41 -1.06 -18.95
C ARG A 53 38.90 0.10 -18.10
N ASP A 54 37.58 0.31 -18.01
CA ASP A 54 37.03 1.47 -17.30
C ASP A 54 36.36 1.09 -15.99
N THR A 55 37.16 1.06 -14.92
CA THR A 55 36.70 0.94 -13.54
C THR A 55 36.28 2.28 -12.93
N HIS A 56 36.45 3.40 -13.66
CA HIS A 56 36.25 4.76 -13.14
C HIS A 56 34.89 5.39 -13.49
N MET A 57 33.93 4.61 -13.98
CA MET A 57 32.61 5.14 -14.30
C MET A 57 31.78 5.42 -13.04
N VAL A 58 31.05 6.54 -13.05
CA VAL A 58 30.07 6.90 -12.03
C VAL A 58 28.69 7.02 -12.68
N ASN A 59 27.67 6.48 -12.03
CA ASN A 59 26.30 6.44 -12.60
C ASN A 59 25.61 7.82 -12.53
N ALA A 60 25.89 8.59 -11.48
CA ALA A 60 25.29 9.91 -11.27
C ALA A 60 26.22 10.78 -10.43
N VAL A 61 26.17 12.09 -10.68
CA VAL A 61 26.85 13.11 -9.87
C VAL A 61 25.79 14.02 -9.27
N ILE A 62 25.84 14.19 -7.95
CA ILE A 62 24.96 15.10 -7.23
C ILE A 62 25.78 16.35 -6.90
N ALA A 63 25.26 17.51 -7.29
CA ALA A 63 25.90 18.79 -7.01
C ALA A 63 24.90 19.76 -6.37
N THR A 64 25.37 20.59 -5.44
CA THR A 64 24.61 21.69 -4.85
C THR A 64 25.04 23.00 -5.48
N VAL A 65 24.06 23.79 -5.91
CA VAL A 65 24.29 25.10 -6.53
C VAL A 65 24.59 26.13 -5.43
N LEU A 66 25.53 27.04 -5.67
CA LEU A 66 25.87 28.13 -4.75
C LEU A 66 24.67 29.06 -4.49
N PRO A 67 24.58 29.69 -3.32
CA PRO A 67 23.54 30.69 -3.04
C PRO A 67 23.53 31.80 -4.10
N GLY A 68 22.35 32.20 -4.57
CA GLY A 68 22.17 33.25 -5.58
C GLY A 68 22.08 32.76 -7.04
N TYR A 69 22.43 31.50 -7.31
CA TYR A 69 22.28 30.90 -8.64
C TYR A 69 20.96 30.13 -8.78
N ASN A 70 20.29 30.29 -9.92
CA ASN A 70 19.04 29.58 -10.21
C ASN A 70 19.34 28.14 -10.73
N PRO A 71 18.88 27.08 -10.04
CA PRO A 71 19.17 25.70 -10.41
C PRO A 71 18.63 25.29 -11.79
N GLU A 72 17.48 25.83 -12.21
CA GLU A 72 16.89 25.55 -13.52
C GLU A 72 17.75 26.12 -14.66
N THR A 73 18.39 27.28 -14.44
CA THR A 73 19.28 27.93 -15.41
C THR A 73 20.59 27.14 -15.53
N VAL A 74 21.24 26.85 -14.39
CA VAL A 74 22.47 26.04 -14.36
C VAL A 74 22.25 24.67 -15.01
N ALA A 75 21.12 24.00 -14.72
CA ALA A 75 20.80 22.72 -15.34
C ALA A 75 20.60 22.81 -16.86
N ARG A 76 20.07 23.93 -17.36
CA ARG A 76 19.89 24.19 -18.80
C ARG A 76 21.24 24.38 -19.49
N ASP A 77 22.13 25.17 -18.88
CA ASP A 77 23.46 25.42 -19.42
C ASP A 77 24.26 24.13 -19.50
N ILE A 78 24.27 23.32 -18.43
CA ILE A 78 24.98 22.03 -18.45
C ILE A 78 24.40 21.08 -19.51
N ARG A 79 23.08 21.05 -19.68
CA ARG A 79 22.44 20.25 -20.74
C ARG A 79 22.90 20.69 -22.13
N HIS A 80 22.99 22.00 -22.36
CA HIS A 80 23.36 22.56 -23.66
C HIS A 80 24.84 22.34 -23.98
N TRP A 81 25.73 22.65 -23.04
CA TRP A 81 27.18 22.61 -23.28
C TRP A 81 27.77 21.21 -23.17
N HIS A 82 27.32 20.41 -22.21
CA HIS A 82 27.92 19.10 -21.90
C HIS A 82 27.12 17.90 -22.42
N HIS A 83 25.95 18.12 -23.04
CA HIS A 83 25.08 17.05 -23.56
C HIS A 83 24.79 15.94 -22.53
N LYS A 84 24.75 16.30 -21.24
CA LYS A 84 24.45 15.39 -20.13
C LYS A 84 22.99 15.57 -19.67
N SER A 85 22.36 14.47 -19.27
CA SER A 85 21.02 14.49 -18.67
C SER A 85 21.07 15.07 -17.26
N VAL A 86 20.73 16.36 -17.10
CA VAL A 86 20.69 17.04 -15.81
C VAL A 86 19.25 17.26 -15.36
N TYR A 87 18.93 16.72 -14.18
CA TYR A 87 17.64 16.89 -13.52
C TYR A 87 17.78 17.85 -12.34
N THR A 88 16.89 18.83 -12.25
CA THR A 88 16.78 19.62 -11.02
C THR A 88 16.13 18.79 -9.92
N ARG A 89 16.30 19.20 -8.66
CA ARG A 89 15.65 18.53 -7.52
C ARG A 89 14.14 18.36 -7.72
N LYS A 90 13.47 19.40 -8.22
CA LYS A 90 12.02 19.37 -8.53
C LYS A 90 11.68 18.36 -9.63
N GLN A 91 12.46 18.34 -10.71
CA GLN A 91 12.25 17.40 -11.82
C GLN A 91 12.50 15.95 -11.38
N GLN A 92 13.58 15.71 -10.63
CA GLN A 92 13.90 14.38 -10.12
C GLN A 92 12.81 13.88 -9.15
N GLN A 93 12.31 14.75 -8.28
CA GLN A 93 11.18 14.43 -7.41
C GLN A 93 9.93 14.07 -8.22
N ALA A 94 9.58 14.87 -9.24
CA ALA A 94 8.45 14.58 -10.11
C ALA A 94 8.57 13.23 -10.84
N VAL A 95 9.76 12.88 -11.35
CA VAL A 95 10.02 11.59 -11.99
C VAL A 95 9.89 10.45 -10.98
N LEU A 96 10.50 10.56 -9.80
CA LEU A 96 10.43 9.51 -8.77
C LEU A 96 9.00 9.31 -8.25
N THR A 97 8.25 10.40 -8.04
CA THR A 97 6.84 10.34 -7.63
C THR A 97 5.96 9.71 -8.72
N LYS A 98 6.11 10.13 -9.98
CA LYS A 98 5.28 9.66 -11.09
C LYS A 98 5.55 8.21 -11.50
N TYR A 99 6.81 7.77 -11.49
CA TYR A 99 7.16 6.44 -12.01
C TYR A 99 7.20 5.34 -10.96
N VAL A 100 7.66 5.64 -9.74
CA VAL A 100 7.86 4.62 -8.72
C VAL A 100 6.74 4.62 -7.70
N VAL A 101 6.35 5.80 -7.21
CA VAL A 101 5.31 5.92 -6.18
C VAL A 101 3.91 5.73 -6.76
N GLU A 102 3.59 6.40 -7.87
CA GLU A 102 2.24 6.35 -8.45
C GLU A 102 1.88 4.95 -8.97
N LYS A 103 2.82 4.25 -9.64
CA LYS A 103 2.57 2.91 -10.17
C LYS A 103 2.35 1.89 -9.05
N ALA A 104 3.22 1.89 -8.03
CA ALA A 104 3.09 0.99 -6.89
C ALA A 104 1.81 1.30 -6.07
N SER A 105 1.52 2.59 -5.87
CA SER A 105 0.31 3.05 -5.19
C SER A 105 -0.96 2.62 -5.93
N LYS A 106 -1.02 2.76 -7.26
CA LYS A 106 -2.14 2.29 -8.09
C LYS A 106 -2.36 0.78 -7.98
N GLN A 107 -1.28 0.00 -7.96
CA GLN A 107 -1.39 -1.46 -7.80
C GLN A 107 -1.92 -1.85 -6.42
N ILE A 108 -1.39 -1.24 -5.35
CA ILE A 108 -1.90 -1.46 -3.99
C ILE A 108 -3.37 -1.05 -3.91
N GLY A 109 -3.74 0.11 -4.47
CA GLY A 109 -5.12 0.59 -4.51
C GLY A 109 -6.07 -0.38 -5.21
N MET A 110 -5.64 -1.01 -6.31
CA MET A 110 -6.42 -2.05 -6.99
C MET A 110 -6.62 -3.29 -6.10
N PHE A 111 -5.59 -3.74 -5.39
CA PHE A 111 -5.73 -4.83 -4.42
C PHE A 111 -6.66 -4.46 -3.27
N THR A 112 -6.55 -3.25 -2.73
CA THR A 112 -7.46 -2.75 -1.68
C THR A 112 -8.90 -2.75 -2.18
N ALA A 113 -9.16 -2.30 -3.41
CA ALA A 113 -10.50 -2.31 -3.99
C ALA A 113 -11.07 -3.74 -4.09
N ILE A 114 -10.27 -4.70 -4.54
CA ILE A 114 -10.67 -6.11 -4.60
C ILE A 114 -10.98 -6.63 -3.19
N LEU A 115 -10.11 -6.37 -2.21
CA LEU A 115 -10.31 -6.80 -0.83
C LEU A 115 -11.59 -6.19 -0.24
N VAL A 116 -11.86 -4.91 -0.49
CA VAL A 116 -13.11 -4.26 -0.05
C VAL A 116 -14.33 -4.96 -0.67
N ILE A 117 -14.31 -5.27 -1.97
CA ILE A 117 -15.41 -5.98 -2.64
C ILE A 117 -15.61 -7.36 -2.02
N VAL A 118 -14.54 -8.14 -1.86
CA VAL A 118 -14.61 -9.49 -1.27
C VAL A 118 -15.08 -9.43 0.18
N SER A 119 -14.57 -8.49 0.98
CA SER A 119 -15.03 -8.27 2.36
C SER A 119 -16.51 -7.89 2.42
N THR A 120 -16.99 -7.06 1.50
CA THR A 120 -18.41 -6.70 1.41
C THR A 120 -19.29 -7.93 1.15
N ILE A 121 -18.85 -8.83 0.26
CA ILE A 121 -19.56 -10.09 -0.02
C ILE A 121 -19.59 -10.98 1.22
N ILE A 122 -18.46 -11.12 1.93
CA ILE A 122 -18.38 -11.92 3.16
C ILE A 122 -19.28 -11.34 4.24
N ILE A 123 -19.25 -10.02 4.47
CA ILE A 123 -20.13 -9.34 5.42
C ILE A 123 -21.59 -9.58 5.03
N SER A 124 -21.95 -9.43 3.76
CA SER A 124 -23.32 -9.70 3.28
C SER A 124 -23.75 -11.14 3.54
N LEU A 125 -22.85 -12.12 3.36
CA LEU A 125 -23.13 -13.52 3.64
C LEU A 125 -23.34 -13.77 5.13
N ILE A 126 -22.49 -13.21 6.00
CA ILE A 126 -22.62 -13.33 7.46
C ILE A 126 -23.94 -12.74 7.94
N ILE A 127 -24.28 -11.54 7.46
CA ILE A 127 -25.54 -10.88 7.81
C ILE A 127 -26.71 -11.74 7.34
N TYR A 128 -26.65 -12.25 6.11
CA TYR A 128 -27.68 -13.13 5.57
C TYR A 128 -27.88 -14.39 6.44
N THR A 129 -26.80 -15.08 6.83
CA THR A 129 -26.89 -16.29 7.66
C THR A 129 -27.39 -15.97 9.08
N MET A 130 -26.85 -14.95 9.75
CA MET A 130 -27.30 -14.53 11.08
C MET A 130 -28.79 -14.13 11.09
N THR A 131 -29.20 -13.45 10.03
CA THR A 131 -30.60 -13.03 9.87
C THR A 131 -31.51 -14.24 9.66
N LEU A 132 -31.07 -15.23 8.89
CA LEU A 132 -31.80 -16.48 8.69
C LEU A 132 -31.98 -17.30 9.97
N GLU A 133 -30.94 -17.38 10.80
CA GLU A 133 -30.98 -18.08 12.09
C GLU A 133 -32.04 -17.50 13.03
N LYS A 134 -32.26 -16.18 12.98
CA LYS A 134 -33.26 -15.46 13.82
C LYS A 134 -34.63 -15.29 13.16
N MET A 135 -34.88 -15.91 12.00
CA MET A 135 -36.12 -15.70 11.23
C MET A 135 -37.39 -16.00 12.05
N LYS A 136 -37.37 -17.06 12.85
CA LYS A 136 -38.53 -17.44 13.68
C LYS A 136 -38.88 -16.34 14.69
N GLU A 137 -37.88 -15.78 15.36
CA GLU A 137 -38.05 -14.69 16.31
C GLU A 137 -38.60 -13.44 15.63
N ILE A 138 -38.06 -13.10 14.44
CA ILE A 138 -38.51 -11.96 13.64
C ILE A 138 -39.95 -12.12 13.17
N SER A 139 -40.35 -13.34 12.76
CA SER A 139 -41.73 -13.62 12.36
C SER A 139 -42.70 -13.50 13.53
N ILE A 140 -42.33 -13.95 14.74
CA ILE A 140 -43.13 -13.76 15.96
C ILE A 140 -43.29 -12.25 16.25
N MET A 141 -42.20 -11.48 16.17
CA MET A 141 -42.23 -10.04 16.32
C MET A 141 -43.17 -9.36 15.31
N LYS A 142 -43.12 -9.76 14.04
CA LYS A 142 -44.00 -9.25 12.97
C LYS A 142 -45.47 -9.57 13.24
N LEU A 143 -45.78 -10.73 13.81
CA LEU A 143 -47.14 -11.10 14.25
C LEU A 143 -47.64 -10.29 15.43
N MET A 144 -46.75 -9.83 16.32
CA MET A 144 -47.09 -8.91 17.41
C MET A 144 -47.33 -7.46 16.93
N GLY A 145 -47.18 -7.19 15.63
CA GLY A 145 -47.46 -5.88 15.03
C GLY A 145 -46.23 -5.02 14.76
N LEU A 146 -45.01 -5.56 14.85
CA LEU A 146 -43.79 -4.81 14.49
C LEU A 146 -43.78 -4.48 12.99
N PRO A 147 -43.60 -3.20 12.60
CA PRO A 147 -43.53 -2.83 11.19
C PRO A 147 -42.21 -3.28 10.57
N ASN A 148 -42.25 -3.65 9.28
CA ASN A 148 -41.07 -4.08 8.52
C ASN A 148 -39.92 -3.05 8.57
N SER A 149 -40.23 -1.75 8.64
CA SER A 149 -39.23 -0.67 8.75
C SER A 149 -38.43 -0.73 10.04
N MET A 150 -39.05 -1.17 11.15
CA MET A 150 -38.34 -1.33 12.43
C MET A 150 -37.40 -2.54 12.40
N ILE A 151 -37.81 -3.64 11.74
CA ILE A 151 -36.95 -4.81 11.52
C ILE A 151 -35.74 -4.43 10.67
N VAL A 152 -35.94 -3.69 9.57
CA VAL A 152 -34.84 -3.19 8.72
C VAL A 152 -33.88 -2.34 9.54
N ARG A 153 -34.41 -1.38 10.32
CA ARG A 153 -33.58 -0.48 11.12
C ARG A 153 -32.77 -1.24 12.18
N MET A 154 -33.38 -2.20 12.87
CA MET A 154 -32.70 -3.04 13.86
C MET A 154 -31.52 -3.82 13.23
N ILE A 155 -31.75 -4.44 12.07
CA ILE A 155 -30.68 -5.16 11.36
C ILE A 155 -29.60 -4.18 10.88
N VAL A 156 -29.97 -3.03 10.33
CA VAL A 156 -28.99 -2.01 9.91
C VAL A 156 -28.14 -1.55 11.10
N GLU A 157 -28.74 -1.29 12.27
CA GLU A 157 -28.01 -0.90 13.48
C GLU A 157 -27.02 -1.98 13.95
N GLU A 158 -27.43 -3.27 13.98
CA GLU A 158 -26.55 -4.40 14.31
C GLU A 158 -25.36 -4.50 13.35
N THR A 159 -25.62 -4.38 12.04
CA THR A 159 -24.58 -4.50 11.00
C THR A 159 -23.61 -3.34 10.99
N LEU A 160 -24.09 -2.13 11.31
CA LEU A 160 -23.28 -0.93 11.41
C LEU A 160 -22.38 -1.01 12.64
N LEU A 161 -22.90 -1.48 13.79
CA LEU A 161 -22.10 -1.76 14.98
C LEU A 161 -20.99 -2.77 14.70
N LEU A 162 -21.30 -3.88 14.03
CA LEU A 162 -20.30 -4.88 13.63
C LEU A 162 -19.21 -4.27 12.74
N GLY A 163 -19.60 -3.43 11.76
CA GLY A 163 -18.68 -2.74 10.86
C GLY A 163 -17.75 -1.76 11.60
N VAL A 164 -18.29 -0.98 12.54
CA VAL A 164 -17.51 -0.05 13.38
C VAL A 164 -16.50 -0.82 14.23
N LEU A 165 -16.92 -1.91 14.87
CA LEU A 165 -16.02 -2.75 15.66
C LEU A 165 -14.90 -3.34 14.78
N ALA A 166 -15.25 -3.88 13.61
CA ALA A 166 -14.25 -4.41 12.67
C ALA A 166 -13.22 -3.34 12.26
N PHE A 167 -13.67 -2.10 12.02
CA PHE A 167 -12.77 -0.98 11.72
C PHE A 167 -11.84 -0.65 12.89
N ILE A 168 -12.36 -0.58 14.12
CA ILE A 168 -11.56 -0.29 15.32
C ILE A 168 -10.48 -1.36 15.50
N PHE A 169 -10.86 -2.64 15.44
CA PHE A 169 -9.91 -3.74 15.55
C PHE A 169 -8.87 -3.73 14.42
N GLY A 170 -9.30 -3.49 13.18
CA GLY A 170 -8.40 -3.37 12.04
C GLY A 170 -7.40 -2.22 12.17
N ASN A 171 -7.85 -1.07 12.68
CA ASN A 171 -7.01 0.11 12.88
C ASN A 171 -5.96 -0.12 13.99
N ILE A 172 -6.36 -0.71 15.11
CA ILE A 172 -5.44 -1.10 16.20
C ILE A 172 -4.41 -2.10 15.67
N PHE A 173 -4.86 -3.13 14.95
CA PHE A 173 -3.99 -4.15 14.38
C PHE A 173 -2.98 -3.57 13.38
N SER A 174 -3.42 -2.62 12.55
CA SER A 174 -2.55 -1.89 11.62
C SER A 174 -1.42 -1.15 12.34
N HIS A 175 -1.73 -0.44 13.43
CA HIS A 175 -0.73 0.28 14.23
C HIS A 175 0.26 -0.64 14.93
N LEU A 176 -0.16 -1.83 15.35
CA LEU A 176 0.72 -2.83 15.97
C LEU A 176 1.74 -3.40 14.98
N ILE A 177 1.34 -3.63 13.73
CA ILE A 177 2.21 -4.19 12.68
C ILE A 177 3.08 -3.12 12.02
N TYR A 178 2.63 -1.87 12.01
CA TYR A 178 3.31 -0.74 11.37
C TYR A 178 4.81 -0.67 11.68
N SER A 179 5.20 -0.86 12.94
CA SER A 179 6.60 -0.77 13.39
C SER A 179 7.51 -1.89 12.88
N LYS A 180 6.93 -3.03 12.48
CA LYS A 180 7.66 -4.21 11.98
C LYS A 180 7.67 -4.30 10.46
N PHE A 181 7.01 -3.38 9.77
CA PHE A 181 6.91 -3.44 8.32
C PHE A 181 8.23 -2.98 7.67
N PRO A 182 8.82 -3.75 6.74
CA PRO A 182 10.13 -3.44 6.16
C PRO A 182 10.12 -2.19 5.27
N LYS A 183 8.94 -1.79 4.76
CA LYS A 183 8.76 -0.55 4.01
C LYS A 183 8.26 0.56 4.93
N ARG A 184 8.72 1.79 4.69
CA ARG A 184 8.16 2.98 5.33
C ARG A 184 6.76 3.24 4.79
N VAL A 185 5.75 2.67 5.46
CA VAL A 185 4.35 3.07 5.32
C VAL A 185 4.17 4.33 6.15
N VAL A 186 3.27 5.23 5.76
CA VAL A 186 2.83 6.34 6.61
C VAL A 186 1.33 6.19 6.70
N LEU A 187 0.80 6.03 7.92
CA LEU A 187 -0.63 5.96 8.15
C LEU A 187 -1.15 7.38 8.30
N GLU A 188 -1.74 7.89 7.23
CA GLU A 188 -2.35 9.22 7.21
C GLU A 188 -3.77 9.13 7.79
N ILE A 189 -4.14 10.10 8.65
CA ILE A 189 -5.48 10.19 9.23
C ILE A 189 -6.58 10.28 8.14
N PRO A 190 -6.40 11.03 7.04
CA PRO A 190 -7.36 11.04 5.93
C PRO A 190 -7.66 9.64 5.35
N ASP A 191 -6.65 8.78 5.20
CA ASP A 191 -6.82 7.44 4.62
C ASP A 191 -7.68 6.56 5.54
N ALA A 192 -7.51 6.70 6.86
CA ALA A 192 -8.33 6.00 7.85
C ALA A 192 -9.80 6.42 7.76
N TRP A 193 -10.10 7.71 7.58
CA TRP A 193 -11.46 8.20 7.40
C TRP A 193 -12.10 7.72 6.10
N VAL A 194 -11.35 7.70 5.00
CA VAL A 194 -11.83 7.14 3.73
C VAL A 194 -12.18 5.66 3.90
N LEU A 195 -11.29 4.88 4.54
CA LEU A 195 -11.54 3.47 4.80
C LEU A 195 -12.76 3.25 5.70
N PHE A 196 -12.93 4.07 6.73
CA PHE A 196 -14.13 4.04 7.58
C PHE A 196 -15.40 4.28 6.77
N GLY A 197 -15.42 5.30 5.92
CA GLY A 197 -16.54 5.59 5.03
C GLY A 197 -16.86 4.41 4.09
N VAL A 198 -15.83 3.78 3.51
CA VAL A 198 -15.98 2.59 2.67
C VAL A 198 -16.61 1.43 3.43
N VAL A 199 -16.18 1.17 4.67
CA VAL A 199 -16.74 0.11 5.52
C VAL A 199 -18.21 0.39 5.85
N VAL A 200 -18.56 1.63 6.21
CA VAL A 200 -19.95 2.01 6.51
C VAL A 200 -20.84 1.80 5.28
N VAL A 201 -20.42 2.26 4.11
CA VAL A 201 -21.17 2.08 2.86
C VAL A 201 -21.31 0.59 2.51
N ALA A 202 -20.23 -0.19 2.62
CA ALA A 202 -20.24 -1.63 2.38
C ALA A 202 -21.20 -2.36 3.32
N SER A 203 -21.18 -2.06 4.62
CA SER A 203 -22.08 -2.66 5.61
C SER A 203 -23.54 -2.34 5.33
N ILE A 204 -23.86 -1.10 4.94
CA ILE A 204 -25.22 -0.70 4.57
C ILE A 204 -25.69 -1.49 3.34
N ILE A 205 -24.87 -1.56 2.28
CA ILE A 205 -25.19 -2.31 1.05
C ILE A 205 -25.42 -3.80 1.37
N ALA A 206 -24.53 -4.38 2.16
CA ALA A 206 -24.60 -5.78 2.59
C ALA A 206 -25.87 -6.06 3.43
N SER A 207 -26.25 -5.13 4.30
CA SER A 207 -27.45 -5.23 5.14
C SER A 207 -28.72 -5.30 4.30
N PHE A 208 -28.85 -4.46 3.26
CA PHE A 208 -30.01 -4.50 2.35
C PHE A 208 -30.18 -5.87 1.66
N VAL A 209 -29.08 -6.53 1.29
CA VAL A 209 -29.12 -7.87 0.69
C VAL A 209 -29.64 -8.91 1.69
N GLY A 210 -29.18 -8.86 2.95
CA GLY A 210 -29.65 -9.76 4.01
C GLY A 210 -31.13 -9.55 4.34
N VAL A 211 -31.55 -8.29 4.47
CA VAL A 211 -32.91 -7.89 4.87
C VAL A 211 -33.97 -8.27 3.83
N LYS A 212 -33.63 -8.23 2.52
CA LYS A 212 -34.60 -8.46 1.43
C LYS A 212 -35.33 -9.80 1.55
N LYS A 213 -34.67 -10.85 2.05
CA LYS A 213 -35.28 -12.17 2.23
C LYS A 213 -36.25 -12.23 3.40
N VAL A 214 -35.95 -11.52 4.50
CA VAL A 214 -36.79 -11.48 5.72
C VAL A 214 -38.12 -10.82 5.47
N ILE A 215 -38.10 -9.68 4.77
CA ILE A 215 -39.32 -8.91 4.50
C ILE A 215 -40.31 -9.74 3.68
N ASN A 216 -39.79 -10.51 2.73
CA ASN A 216 -40.55 -11.34 1.81
C ASN A 216 -40.94 -12.71 2.41
N ALA A 217 -40.43 -13.07 3.59
CA ALA A 217 -40.84 -14.29 4.25
C ALA A 217 -42.24 -14.12 4.86
N ASP A 218 -43.07 -15.13 4.64
CA ASP A 218 -44.45 -15.15 5.09
C ASP A 218 -44.49 -15.40 6.62
N PRO A 219 -45.07 -14.48 7.43
CA PRO A 219 -45.12 -14.64 8.87
C PRO A 219 -45.89 -15.90 9.32
N ALA A 220 -46.78 -16.44 8.49
CA ALA A 220 -47.51 -17.69 8.77
C ALA A 220 -46.60 -18.93 8.79
N SER A 221 -45.47 -18.92 8.08
CA SER A 221 -44.49 -20.02 8.04
C SER A 221 -43.74 -20.25 9.35
N ALA A 222 -43.91 -19.38 10.36
CA ALA A 222 -43.27 -19.54 11.67
C ALA A 222 -44.12 -20.31 12.68
N ILE A 223 -45.43 -20.45 12.41
CA ILE A 223 -46.38 -21.17 13.27
C ILE A 223 -46.67 -22.58 12.73
N GLY A 224 -46.68 -22.76 11.40
CA GLY A 224 -46.69 -24.07 10.77
C GLY A 224 -45.26 -24.53 10.53
N GLY A 225 -44.79 -25.50 11.33
CA GLY A 225 -43.55 -26.22 11.01
C GLY A 225 -43.63 -26.92 9.66
#